data_AF-A0A6M0JVI8-F1
#
_entry.id   AF-A0A6M0JVI8-F1
#
_cell.length_a   1.000
_cell.length_b   1.000
_cell.length_c   1.000
_cell.angle_alpha   90.00
_cell.angle_beta   90.00
_cell.angle_gamma   90.00
#
_symmetry.space_group_name_H-M   'P 1'
#
loop_
_entity.id
_entity.type
_entity.pdbx_description
1 polymer ?
#
loop_
_entity_poly.entity_id
_entity_poly.type
_entity_poly.pdbx_seq_one_letter_code
_entity_poly.pdbx_strand_id
1 'polypeptide(L)'
;MTHRFDFRFHLQAQNGQRRHYLSVPRGVFQSFIRLPVQARDATLERALASVQGRARVLVCDANRVLLNPCHPARARELIRRGRGRLVSVQPPVLQLHRAVANHQAEELG
;
A
#
# COMPACT_ATOMS: atom_id res chain seq x y z
N MET A 1 -11.99 -19.16 16.59
CA MET A 1 -12.34 -18.15 17.63
C MET A 1 -11.21 -17.15 17.72
N THR A 2 -11.36 -15.97 17.11
CA THR A 2 -10.28 -14.96 17.04
C THR A 2 -10.46 -14.01 18.22
N HIS A 3 -9.66 -14.19 19.27
CA HIS A 3 -9.68 -13.29 20.43
C HIS A 3 -9.22 -11.89 19.99
N ARG A 4 -10.18 -10.97 19.89
CA ARG A 4 -9.95 -9.56 19.60
C ARG A 4 -9.59 -8.88 20.91
N PHE A 5 -8.30 -8.83 21.20
CA PHE A 5 -7.79 -8.07 22.35
C PHE A 5 -7.68 -6.60 21.97
N ASP A 6 -8.59 -5.77 22.48
CA ASP A 6 -8.50 -4.31 22.40
C ASP A 6 -7.53 -3.80 23.48
N PHE A 7 -6.29 -3.54 23.10
CA PHE A 7 -5.34 -2.85 23.97
C PHE A 7 -5.43 -1.34 23.72
N ARG A 8 -5.93 -0.61 24.72
CA ARG A 8 -6.03 0.85 24.71
C ARG A 8 -4.75 1.43 25.34
N PHE A 9 -3.91 2.07 24.54
CA PHE A 9 -2.70 2.72 25.05
C PHE A 9 -2.96 4.20 25.27
N HIS A 10 -2.75 4.65 26.51
CA HIS A 10 -2.71 6.06 26.87
C HIS A 10 -1.25 6.52 26.83
N LEU A 11 -0.88 7.27 25.79
CA LEU A 11 0.36 8.05 25.81
C LEU A 11 -0.04 9.52 25.96
N GLN A 12 0.43 10.18 27.01
CA GLN A 12 0.25 11.62 27.21
C GLN A 12 1.18 12.43 26.30
N ALA A 13 0.67 13.53 25.75
CA ALA A 13 1.37 14.41 24.84
C ALA A 13 1.86 15.64 25.59
N GLN A 14 3.17 15.83 25.63
CA GLN A 14 3.73 17.17 25.70
C GLN A 14 3.69 17.73 24.27
N ASN A 15 3.17 18.95 24.10
CA ASN A 15 3.40 19.84 22.96
C ASN A 15 2.46 19.78 21.73
N GLY A 16 1.14 19.72 21.92
CA GLY A 16 0.17 20.25 20.93
C GLY A 16 0.06 19.57 19.56
N GLN A 17 0.80 18.49 19.29
CA GLN A 17 0.65 17.70 18.07
C GLN A 17 -0.63 16.84 18.10
N ARG A 18 -1.44 16.93 17.03
CA ARG A 18 -2.61 16.05 16.81
C ARG A 18 -2.16 14.59 16.81
N ARG A 19 -2.56 13.85 17.84
CA ARG A 19 -2.31 12.41 17.95
C ARG A 19 -3.45 11.63 17.31
N HIS A 20 -3.10 10.73 16.41
CA HIS A 20 -4.02 9.77 15.81
C HIS A 20 -3.85 8.41 16.48
N TYR A 21 -4.93 7.87 17.01
CA TYR A 21 -4.93 6.55 17.65
C TYR A 21 -5.36 5.49 16.63
N LEU A 22 -4.62 4.38 16.58
CA LEU A 22 -4.90 3.25 15.69
C LEU A 22 -5.04 1.98 16.53
N SER A 23 -6.12 1.24 16.31
CA SER A 23 -6.30 -0.09 16.91
C SER A 23 -5.70 -1.13 15.96
N VAL A 24 -4.71 -1.89 16.44
CA VAL A 24 -4.03 -2.92 15.65
C VAL A 24 -3.98 -4.24 16.44
N PRO A 25 -3.96 -5.41 15.77
CA PRO A 25 -3.77 -6.69 16.44
C PRO A 25 -2.45 -6.71 17.23
N ARG A 26 -2.44 -7.39 18.39
CA ARG A 26 -1.25 -7.49 19.26
C ARG A 26 -0.01 -7.98 18.53
N GLY A 27 -0.15 -8.97 17.64
CA GLY A 27 0.98 -9.48 16.85
C GLY A 27 1.60 -8.42 15.94
N VAL A 28 0.76 -7.58 15.31
CA VAL A 28 1.22 -6.45 14.49
C VAL A 28 1.97 -5.43 15.34
N PHE A 29 1.42 -5.08 16.51
CA PHE A 29 2.09 -4.15 17.43
C PHE A 29 3.44 -4.69 17.90
N GLN A 30 3.52 -5.96 18.30
CA GLN A 30 4.77 -6.57 18.77
C GLN A 30 5.85 -6.61 17.69
N SER A 31 5.49 -6.91 16.44
CA SER A 31 6.42 -6.84 15.33
C SER A 31 6.87 -5.40 15.06
N PHE A 32 5.95 -4.45 15.16
CA PHE A 32 6.23 -3.05 14.89
C PHE A 32 7.17 -2.42 15.92
N ILE A 33 6.97 -2.65 17.21
CA ILE A 33 7.82 -2.06 18.28
C ILE A 33 9.25 -2.60 18.29
N ARG A 34 9.48 -3.79 17.70
CA ARG A 34 10.83 -4.38 17.55
C ARG A 34 11.66 -3.71 16.46
N LEU A 35 11.04 -2.92 15.59
CA LEU A 35 11.74 -2.19 14.54
C LEU A 35 12.48 -0.97 15.12
N PRO A 36 13.67 -0.62 14.58
CA PRO A 36 14.31 0.67 14.85
C PRO A 36 13.36 1.83 14.59
N VAL A 37 13.50 2.94 15.32
CA VAL A 37 12.62 4.13 15.19
C VAL A 37 12.47 4.57 13.74
N GLN A 38 13.59 4.68 13.01
CA GLN A 38 13.61 5.06 11.59
C GLN A 38 12.78 4.11 10.71
N ALA A 39 12.87 2.80 10.97
CA ALA A 39 12.11 1.80 10.23
C ALA A 39 10.61 1.84 10.58
N ARG A 40 10.26 2.17 11.83
CA ARG A 40 8.88 2.42 12.26
C ARG A 40 8.28 3.61 11.54
N ASP A 41 8.98 4.74 11.53
CA ASP A 41 8.52 5.97 10.90
C ASP A 41 8.37 5.79 9.38
N ALA A 42 9.36 5.19 8.73
CA ALA A 42 9.28 4.87 7.31
C ALA A 42 8.13 3.90 6.97
N THR A 43 7.77 3.00 7.90
CA THR A 43 6.64 2.08 7.71
C THR A 43 5.31 2.82 7.86
N LEU A 44 5.19 3.71 8.86
CA LEU A 44 3.99 4.52 9.07
C LEU A 44 3.77 5.51 7.93
N GLU A 45 4.81 6.23 7.50
CA GLU A 45 4.76 7.14 6.35
C GLU A 45 4.29 6.42 5.08
N ARG A 46 4.83 5.23 4.80
CA ARG A 46 4.41 4.42 3.64
C ARG A 46 2.96 3.94 3.77
N ALA A 47 2.53 3.51 4.96
CA ALA A 47 1.15 3.12 5.21
C ALA A 47 0.20 4.31 5.02
N LEU A 48 0.54 5.48 5.56
CA LEU A 48 -0.22 6.71 5.40
C LEU A 48 -0.31 7.12 3.93
N ALA A 49 0.79 7.08 3.18
CA ALA A 49 0.80 7.36 1.74
C ALA A 49 -0.11 6.41 0.96
N SER A 50 -0.22 5.14 1.37
CA SER A 50 -1.09 4.15 0.73
C SER A 50 -2.58 4.42 1.01
N VAL A 51 -2.93 4.83 2.23
CA VAL A 51 -4.31 5.12 2.64
C VAL A 51 -4.77 6.47 2.08
N GLN A 52 -3.90 7.47 2.05
CA GLN A 52 -4.18 8.79 1.49
C GLN A 52 -4.20 8.80 -0.06
N GLY A 53 -3.98 7.65 -0.71
CA GLY A 53 -3.99 7.54 -2.17
C GLY A 53 -2.79 8.20 -2.86
N ARG A 54 -1.76 8.60 -2.11
CA ARG A 54 -0.58 9.30 -2.63
C ARG A 54 0.41 8.35 -3.30
N ALA A 55 0.50 7.10 -2.84
CA ALA A 55 1.38 6.10 -3.45
C ALA A 55 0.80 5.56 -4.76
N ARG A 56 1.49 5.80 -5.90
CA ARG A 56 1.14 5.17 -7.19
C ARG A 56 1.40 3.66 -7.13
N VAL A 57 0.51 2.89 -7.74
CA VAL A 57 0.65 1.43 -7.88
C VAL A 57 1.33 1.14 -9.21
N LEU A 58 2.48 0.48 -9.17
CA LEU A 58 3.16 0.03 -10.37
C LEU A 58 2.29 -1.02 -11.06
N VAL A 59 2.21 -0.98 -12.38
CA VAL A 59 1.40 -1.92 -13.16
C VAL A 59 2.32 -2.61 -14.15
N CYS A 60 2.19 -3.92 -14.29
CA CYS A 60 2.77 -4.67 -15.39
C CYS A 60 1.72 -5.51 -16.10
N ASP A 61 1.97 -5.85 -17.35
CA ASP A 61 1.10 -6.72 -18.13
C ASP A 61 1.37 -8.21 -17.86
N ALA A 62 0.70 -9.10 -18.61
CA ALA A 62 0.91 -10.54 -18.49
C ALA A 62 2.38 -10.97 -18.76
N ASN A 63 3.09 -10.25 -19.63
CA ASN A 63 4.48 -10.49 -20.00
C ASN A 63 5.49 -9.81 -19.05
N ARG A 64 5.01 -9.23 -17.94
CA ARG A 64 5.80 -8.47 -16.96
C ARG A 64 6.40 -7.17 -17.52
N VAL A 65 5.89 -6.65 -18.64
CA VAL A 65 6.27 -5.34 -19.15
C VAL A 65 5.65 -4.27 -18.25
N LEU A 66 6.47 -3.34 -17.76
CA LEU A 66 5.99 -2.24 -16.93
C LEU A 66 5.15 -1.27 -17.77
N LEU A 67 4.00 -0.91 -17.23
CA LEU A 67 3.07 0.06 -17.77
C LEU A 67 3.04 1.31 -16.89
N ASN A 68 2.29 2.32 -17.32
CA ASN A 68 2.09 3.54 -16.54
C ASN A 68 1.50 3.22 -15.15
N PRO A 69 2.11 3.72 -14.06
CA PRO A 69 1.59 3.53 -12.71
C PRO A 69 0.18 4.08 -12.56
N CYS A 70 -0.69 3.36 -11.86
CA CYS A 70 -2.08 3.75 -11.68
C CYS A 70 -2.39 4.20 -10.25
N HIS A 71 -3.53 4.87 -10.07
CA HIS A 71 -4.02 5.25 -8.74
C HIS A 71 -4.49 3.99 -7.97
N PRO A 72 -4.31 3.91 -6.64
CA PRO A 72 -4.75 2.76 -5.83
C PRO A 72 -6.22 2.38 -6.02
N ALA A 73 -7.10 3.37 -6.22
CA ALA A 73 -8.51 3.11 -6.50
C ALA A 73 -8.73 2.31 -7.79
N ARG A 74 -7.96 2.62 -8.84
CA ARG A 74 -8.00 1.90 -10.12
C ARG A 74 -7.42 0.50 -10.00
N ALA A 75 -6.34 0.33 -9.25
CA ALA A 75 -5.79 -1.00 -8.95
C ALA A 75 -6.83 -1.89 -8.24
N ARG A 76 -7.51 -1.36 -7.22
CA ARG A 76 -8.61 -2.07 -6.53
C ARG A 76 -9.76 -2.40 -7.47
N GLU A 77 -10.13 -1.50 -8.36
CA GLU A 77 -11.15 -1.76 -9.38
C GLU A 77 -10.75 -2.92 -10.32
N LEU A 78 -9.50 -2.94 -10.80
CA LEU A 78 -9.00 -3.99 -11.68
C LEU A 78 -8.99 -5.36 -11.01
N ILE A 79 -8.57 -5.42 -9.73
CA ILE A 79 -8.60 -6.66 -8.93
C ILE A 79 -10.05 -7.12 -8.74
N ARG A 80 -10.96 -6.23 -8.33
CA ARG A 80 -12.37 -6.57 -8.12
C ARG A 80 -13.06 -7.08 -9.39
N ARG A 81 -12.65 -6.60 -10.57
CA ARG A 81 -13.16 -7.06 -11.87
C ARG A 81 -12.44 -8.31 -12.41
N GLY A 82 -11.53 -8.92 -11.66
CA GLY A 82 -10.80 -10.11 -12.11
C GLY A 82 -9.83 -9.85 -13.27
N ARG A 83 -9.42 -8.59 -13.48
CA ARG A 83 -8.57 -8.17 -14.61
C ARG A 83 -7.08 -8.14 -14.28
N GLY A 84 -6.73 -8.37 -13.02
CA GLY A 84 -5.36 -8.42 -12.56
C GLY A 84 -5.27 -8.88 -11.12
N ARG A 85 -4.05 -9.09 -10.66
CA ARG A 85 -3.73 -9.53 -9.30
C ARG A 85 -2.59 -8.70 -8.72
N LEU A 86 -2.62 -8.50 -7.41
CA LEU A 86 -1.51 -7.87 -6.70
C LEU A 86 -0.38 -8.89 -6.56
N VAL A 87 0.81 -8.57 -7.07
CA VAL A 87 1.99 -9.47 -7.02
C VAL A 87 3.02 -9.04 -5.99
N SER A 88 3.02 -7.76 -5.61
CA SER A 88 3.78 -7.26 -4.47
C SER A 88 2.97 -6.21 -3.74
N VAL A 89 3.06 -6.22 -2.41
CA VAL A 89 2.47 -5.19 -1.55
C VAL A 89 3.45 -4.02 -1.35
N GLN A 90 4.76 -4.28 -1.42
CA GLN A 90 5.80 -3.29 -1.14
C GLN A 90 7.06 -3.51 -1.99
N PRO A 91 7.30 -2.71 -3.04
CA PRO A 91 6.38 -1.67 -3.57
C PRO A 91 5.09 -2.30 -4.11
N PRO A 92 3.96 -1.57 -4.14
CA PRO A 92 2.70 -2.11 -4.65
C PRO A 92 2.80 -2.33 -6.16
N VAL A 93 2.75 -3.61 -6.59
CA VAL A 93 2.79 -4.00 -8.00
C VAL A 93 1.55 -4.81 -8.35
N LEU A 94 0.83 -4.35 -9.36
CA LEU A 94 -0.33 -5.00 -9.96
C LEU A 94 0.08 -5.65 -11.29
N GLN A 95 -0.20 -6.94 -11.47
CA GLN A 95 -0.06 -7.63 -12.75
C GLN A 95 -1.42 -7.77 -13.42
N LEU A 96 -1.56 -7.33 -14.67
CA LEU A 96 -2.75 -7.55 -15.48
C LEU A 96 -2.74 -8.97 -16.06
N HIS A 97 -3.93 -9.55 -16.24
CA HIS A 97 -4.06 -10.89 -16.82
C HIS A 97 -3.87 -10.93 -18.35
N ARG A 98 -3.97 -9.77 -19.01
CA ARG A 98 -3.76 -9.64 -20.44
C ARG A 98 -2.45 -8.92 -20.73
N ALA A 99 -1.78 -9.31 -21.81
CA ALA A 99 -0.76 -8.48 -22.42
C ALA A 99 -1.41 -7.20 -22.96
N VAL A 100 -0.71 -6.07 -22.86
CA VAL A 100 -1.13 -4.83 -23.51
C VAL A 100 -0.19 -4.62 -24.68
N ALA A 101 -0.69 -4.68 -25.90
CA ALA A 101 0.10 -4.35 -27.08
C ALA A 101 0.56 -2.89 -26.95
N ASN A 102 1.86 -2.65 -27.09
CA ASN A 102 2.46 -1.32 -27.02
C ASN A 102 1.83 -0.39 -28.08
N HIS A 103 0.94 0.52 -27.67
CA HIS A 103 0.63 1.73 -28.44
C HIS A 103 1.64 2.83 -28.09
N GLN A 104 2.93 2.56 -28.23
CA GLN A 104 4.01 3.56 -28.13
C GLN A 104 4.75 3.72 -29.47
N ALA A 105 3.99 3.73 -30.58
CA ALA A 105 4.49 4.03 -31.91
C ALA A 105 3.56 5.02 -32.60
N GLU A 106 3.39 6.23 -32.02
CA GLU A 106 2.68 7.33 -32.70
C GLU A 106 2.92 8.68 -31.97
N GLU A 107 4.17 9.10 -31.78
CA GLU A 107 4.51 10.49 -31.43
C GLU A 107 5.94 10.82 -31.91
N LEU A 108 6.18 10.72 -33.22
CA LEU A 108 7.25 11.40 -33.97
C LEU A 108 6.84 11.40 -35.45
N GLY A 109 5.98 12.35 -35.82
CA GLY A 109 5.68 12.76 -37.19
C GLY A 109 5.94 14.25 -37.31
#